data_AF-A0A822HTR6-F1
#
_entry.id   AF-A0A822HTR6-F1
#
_cell.length_a   1.000
_cell.length_b   1.000
_cell.length_c   1.000
_cell.angle_alpha   90.00
_cell.angle_beta   90.00
_cell.angle_gamma   90.00
#
_symmetry.space_group_name_H-M   'P 1'
#
loop_
_entity.id
_entity.type
_entity.pdbx_description
1 polymer ?
#
loop_
_entity_poly.entity_id
_entity_poly.type
_entity_poly.pdbx_seq_one_letter_code
_entity_poly.pdbx_strand_id
1 'polypeptide(L)'
;EELSKISPKDDSFEGFPPLYITAGTNEISIDAIRDMMEKIKLAGVEVILDEGEGLMHTFALFDLWSEQSRHVQEKLRQWTREQLLIGKQSILKLHTVTTNQECI
;
A
#
# COMPACT_ATOMS: atom_id res chain seq x y z
N GLU A 1 -10.44 20.22 8.36
CA GLU A 1 -10.08 20.48 6.94
C GLU A 1 -8.67 21.04 6.76
N GLU A 2 -8.21 22.07 7.48
CA GLU A 2 -6.86 22.62 7.24
C GLU A 2 -5.70 21.67 7.62
N LEU A 3 -5.86 20.85 8.67
CA LEU A 3 -4.84 19.90 9.11
C LEU A 3 -4.65 18.70 8.17
N SER A 4 -5.70 18.27 7.46
CA SER A 4 -5.59 17.12 6.55
C SER A 4 -4.72 17.41 5.32
N LYS A 5 -4.70 18.68 4.87
CA LYS A 5 -3.80 19.16 3.81
C LYS A 5 -2.32 19.12 4.20
N ILE A 6 -2.03 19.08 5.50
CA ILE A 6 -0.67 19.10 6.04
C ILE A 6 -0.23 17.70 6.47
N SER A 7 -1.14 16.91 7.04
CA SER A 7 -0.84 15.57 7.55
C SER A 7 -1.91 14.55 7.14
N PRO A 8 -1.60 13.63 6.21
CA PRO A 8 -2.55 12.61 5.75
C PRO A 8 -3.12 11.72 6.84
N LYS A 9 -2.41 11.56 7.97
CA LYS A 9 -2.90 10.78 9.13
C LYS A 9 -4.19 11.33 9.75
N ASP A 10 -4.50 12.60 9.46
CA ASP A 10 -5.67 13.32 9.96
C ASP A 10 -6.79 13.40 8.90
N ASP A 11 -6.65 12.71 7.77
CA ASP A 11 -7.65 12.61 6.71
C ASP A 11 -8.38 11.26 6.69
N SER A 12 -9.43 11.16 5.88
CA SER A 12 -10.11 9.90 5.59
C SER A 12 -9.33 9.06 4.59
N PHE A 13 -9.29 7.75 4.82
CA PHE A 13 -8.74 6.76 3.89
C PHE A 13 -9.82 6.02 3.08
N GLU A 14 -11.10 6.41 3.20
CA GLU A 14 -12.18 5.76 2.46
C GLU A 14 -11.95 5.82 0.94
N GLY A 15 -12.09 4.67 0.28
CA GLY A 15 -11.92 4.57 -1.17
C GLY A 15 -10.46 4.57 -1.67
N PHE A 16 -9.47 4.55 -0.77
CA PHE A 16 -8.08 4.38 -1.17
C PHE A 16 -7.84 3.02 -1.84
N PRO A 17 -6.88 2.93 -2.77
CA PRO A 17 -6.43 1.64 -3.29
C PRO A 17 -5.74 0.82 -2.19
N PRO A 18 -5.57 -0.50 -2.37
CA PRO A 18 -4.71 -1.30 -1.51
C PRO A 18 -3.32 -0.69 -1.35
N LEU A 19 -2.75 -0.76 -0.14
CA LEU A 19 -1.48 -0.14 0.20
C LEU A 19 -0.45 -1.18 0.64
N TYR A 20 0.80 -0.97 0.22
CA TYR A 20 1.97 -1.71 0.68
C TYR A 20 2.97 -0.73 1.27
N ILE A 21 3.20 -0.82 2.57
CA ILE A 21 4.08 0.08 3.33
C ILE A 21 5.30 -0.72 3.80
N THR A 22 6.49 -0.17 3.60
CA THR A 22 7.73 -0.71 4.14
C THR A 22 8.25 0.23 5.22
N ALA A 23 8.62 -0.29 6.39
CA ALA A 23 9.10 0.51 7.51
C ALA A 23 10.20 -0.23 8.27
N GLY A 24 11.22 0.48 8.73
CA GLY A 24 12.29 -0.12 9.54
C GLY A 24 11.91 -0.07 11.02
N THR A 25 12.11 -1.13 11.80
CA THR A 25 11.74 -1.07 13.24
C THR A 25 12.68 -0.20 14.08
N ASN A 26 13.84 0.19 13.52
CA ASN A 26 14.77 1.15 14.11
C ASN A 26 14.66 2.53 13.44
N GLU A 27 13.45 3.08 13.37
CA GLU A 27 13.20 4.44 12.89
C GLU A 27 12.21 5.19 13.80
N ILE A 28 12.34 6.51 13.89
CA ILE A 28 11.51 7.35 14.78
C ILE A 28 10.01 7.33 14.41
N SER A 29 9.70 7.02 13.15
CA SER A 29 8.36 7.11 12.59
C SER A 29 7.55 5.82 12.74
N ILE A 30 8.12 4.72 13.25
CA ILE A 30 7.49 3.40 13.19
C ILE A 30 6.13 3.35 13.90
N ASP A 31 6.03 3.96 15.08
CA ASP A 31 4.76 3.96 15.84
C ASP A 31 3.69 4.80 15.13
N ALA A 32 4.08 5.94 14.53
CA ALA A 32 3.16 6.74 13.72
C ALA A 32 2.68 5.99 12.47
N ILE A 33 3.52 5.15 11.87
CA ILE A 33 3.15 4.30 10.73
C ILE A 33 2.14 3.23 11.17
N ARG A 34 2.38 2.57 12.32
CA ARG A 34 1.46 1.57 12.90
C ARG A 34 0.10 2.18 13.23
N ASP A 35 0.08 3.36 13.85
CA ASP A 35 -1.16 4.08 14.16
C ASP A 35 -1.93 4.46 12.89
N MET A 36 -1.23 4.90 11.84
CA MET A 36 -1.84 5.20 10.54
C MET A 36 -2.41 3.93 9.89
N MET A 37 -1.71 2.79 10.01
CA MET A 37 -2.14 1.52 9.44
C MET A 37 -3.45 1.02 10.04
N GLU A 38 -3.66 1.18 11.35
CA GLU A 38 -4.93 0.85 11.99
C GLU A 38 -6.09 1.74 11.47
N LYS A 39 -5.84 3.03 11.24
CA LYS A 39 -6.84 3.93 10.62
C LYS A 39 -7.20 3.50 9.20
N ILE A 40 -6.20 3.13 8.39
CA ILE A 40 -6.39 2.66 7.01
C ILE A 40 -7.25 1.38 7.01
N LYS A 41 -6.96 0.41 7.89
CA LYS A 41 -7.78 -0.81 8.05
C LYS A 41 -9.22 -0.49 8.43
N LEU A 42 -9.42 0.43 9.39
CA LEU A 42 -10.76 0.82 9.84
C LEU A 42 -11.58 1.47 8.72
N ALA A 43 -10.93 2.11 7.74
CA ALA A 43 -11.58 2.62 6.53
C ALA A 43 -11.91 1.53 5.48
N GLY A 44 -11.66 0.26 5.79
CA GLY A 44 -11.93 -0.87 4.89
C GLY A 44 -10.90 -1.07 3.78
N VAL A 45 -9.74 -0.40 3.88
CA VAL A 45 -8.67 -0.49 2.88
C VAL A 45 -7.74 -1.65 3.23
N GLU A 46 -7.41 -2.47 2.24
CA GLU A 46 -6.38 -3.50 2.37
C GLU A 46 -5.01 -2.84 2.53
N VAL A 47 -4.30 -3.15 3.61
CA VAL A 47 -2.98 -2.59 3.87
C VAL A 47 -2.03 -3.64 4.42
N ILE A 48 -0.83 -3.69 3.84
CA ILE A 48 0.29 -4.49 4.30
C ILE A 48 1.34 -3.55 4.88
N LEU A 49 1.84 -3.87 6.08
CA LEU A 49 3.02 -3.26 6.67
C LEU A 49 4.13 -4.33 6.71
N ASP A 50 5.15 -4.16 5.89
CA ASP A 50 6.32 -5.04 5.82
C ASP A 50 7.48 -4.42 6.62
N GLU A 51 7.60 -4.86 7.88
CA GLU A 51 8.57 -4.33 8.82
C GLU A 51 9.94 -4.99 8.67
N GLY A 52 10.97 -4.16 8.51
CA GLY A 52 12.36 -4.57 8.52
C GLY A 52 12.94 -4.53 9.93
N GLU A 53 13.11 -5.70 10.55
CA GLU A 53 13.60 -5.77 11.94
C GLU A 53 15.03 -5.21 12.09
N GLY A 54 15.19 -4.23 12.98
CA GLY A 54 16.44 -3.51 13.23
C GLY A 54 16.86 -2.57 12.09
N LEU A 55 16.07 -2.46 11.02
CA LEU A 55 16.41 -1.66 9.85
C LEU A 55 16.05 -0.19 10.06
N MET A 56 16.80 0.67 9.37
CA MET A 56 16.68 2.12 9.46
C MET A 56 15.56 2.67 8.57
N HIS A 57 15.37 3.99 8.66
CA HIS A 57 14.50 4.73 7.75
C HIS A 57 14.81 4.45 6.28
N THR A 58 13.76 4.24 5.51
CA THR A 58 13.79 3.97 4.04
C THR A 58 14.72 2.82 3.62
N PHE A 59 14.91 1.81 4.48
CA PHE A 59 15.84 0.70 4.23
C PHE A 59 15.60 0.02 2.87
N ALA A 60 14.36 -0.06 2.38
CA ALA A 60 14.02 -0.70 1.11
C ALA A 60 14.75 -0.09 -0.11
N LEU A 61 15.27 1.14 -0.01
CA LEU A 61 16.03 1.79 -1.09
C LEU A 61 17.49 1.30 -1.20
N PHE A 62 17.98 0.50 -0.25
CA PHE A 62 19.39 0.09 -0.16
C PHE A 62 19.63 -1.37 -0.61
N ASP A 63 18.95 -1.82 -1.66
CA ASP A 63 18.97 -3.21 -2.17
C ASP A 63 20.33 -3.70 -2.70
N LEU A 64 21.20 -2.77 -3.09
CA LEU A 64 22.59 -3.05 -3.46
C LEU A 64 23.45 -3.45 -2.25
N TRP A 65 23.10 -2.98 -1.04
CA TRP A 65 23.93 -3.12 0.16
C TRP A 65 23.29 -3.97 1.26
N SER A 66 22.00 -4.29 1.15
CA SER A 66 21.29 -5.14 2.10
C SER A 66 20.46 -6.21 1.37
N GLU A 67 20.67 -7.46 1.77
CA GLU A 67 19.85 -8.58 1.30
C GLU A 67 18.40 -8.45 1.77
N GLN A 68 18.17 -7.94 2.99
CA GLN A 68 16.83 -7.65 3.48
C GLN A 68 16.13 -6.60 2.60
N SER A 69 16.82 -5.51 2.26
CA SER A 69 16.28 -4.50 1.34
C SER A 69 15.94 -5.10 -0.03
N ARG A 70 16.80 -5.95 -0.57
CA ARG A 70 16.56 -6.64 -1.84
C ARG A 70 15.35 -7.58 -1.78
N HIS A 71 15.20 -8.30 -0.68
CA HIS A 71 14.07 -9.19 -0.46
C HIS A 71 12.75 -8.42 -0.38
N VAL A 72 12.71 -7.33 0.37
CA VAL A 72 11.53 -6.44 0.46
C VAL A 72 11.19 -5.82 -0.89
N GLN A 73 12.19 -5.37 -1.65
CA GLN A 73 11.99 -4.88 -3.01
C GLN A 73 11.42 -5.95 -3.95
N GLU A 74 11.80 -7.22 -3.81
CA GLU A 74 11.19 -8.30 -4.61
C GLU A 74 9.73 -8.53 -4.24
N LYS A 75 9.40 -8.57 -2.94
CA LYS A 75 8.01 -8.68 -2.48
C LYS A 75 7.17 -7.50 -2.98
N LEU A 76 7.69 -6.27 -2.88
CA LEU A 76 7.01 -5.07 -3.39
C LEU A 76 6.78 -5.15 -4.91
N ARG A 77 7.77 -5.61 -5.69
CA ARG A 77 7.63 -5.81 -7.14
C ARG A 77 6.57 -6.86 -7.46
N GLN A 78 6.56 -7.98 -6.76
CA GLN A 78 5.57 -9.03 -6.95
C GLN A 78 4.17 -8.50 -6.65
N TRP A 79 3.97 -7.90 -5.47
CA TRP A 79 2.70 -7.34 -5.05
C TRP A 79 2.19 -6.28 -6.04
N THR A 80 3.06 -5.38 -6.50
CA THR A 80 2.70 -4.36 -7.50
C THR A 80 2.16 -4.99 -8.79
N ARG A 81 2.79 -6.08 -9.28
CA ARG A 81 2.31 -6.79 -10.47
C ARG A 81 0.94 -7.42 -10.24
N GLU A 82 0.73 -8.03 -9.08
CA GLU A 82 -0.54 -8.64 -8.70
C GLU A 82 -1.66 -7.59 -8.66
N GLN A 83 -1.42 -6.44 -8.03
CA GLN A 83 -2.40 -5.33 -7.97
C GLN A 83 -2.75 -4.80 -9.37
N LEU A 84 -1.77 -4.63 -10.26
CA LEU A 84 -2.01 -4.21 -11.64
C LEU A 84 -2.85 -5.23 -12.42
N LEU A 85 -2.61 -6.54 -12.21
CA LEU A 85 -3.39 -7.60 -12.84
C LEU A 85 -4.83 -7.64 -12.31
N ILE A 86 -5.02 -7.46 -11.00
CA ILE A 86 -6.35 -7.36 -10.37
C ILE A 86 -7.11 -6.16 -10.95
N GLY A 87 -6.48 -4.99 -10.98
CA GLY A 87 -7.08 -3.78 -11.55
C GLY A 87 -7.50 -3.96 -13.01
N LYS A 88 -6.63 -4.55 -13.85
CA LYS A 88 -6.96 -4.86 -15.25
C LYS A 88 -8.15 -5.80 -15.40
N GLN A 89 -8.22 -6.85 -14.56
CA GLN A 89 -9.35 -7.79 -14.57
C GLN A 89 -10.67 -7.14 -14.16
N SER A 90 -10.63 -6.25 -13.16
CA SER A 90 -11.82 -5.51 -12.70
C SER A 90 -12.37 -4.61 -13.81
N ILE A 91 -11.50 -3.90 -14.54
CA ILE A 91 -11.89 -3.05 -15.68
C ILE A 91 -12.51 -3.90 -16.81
N LEU A 92 -11.88 -5.02 -17.16
CA LEU A 92 -12.40 -5.92 -18.20
C LEU A 92 -13.78 -6.49 -17.86
N LYS A 93 -14.00 -6.89 -16.59
CA LYS A 93 -15.31 -7.38 -16.11
C LYS A 93 -16.39 -6.31 -16.17
N LEU A 94 -16.07 -5.06 -15.82
CA LEU A 94 -17.02 -3.96 -15.93
C LEU A 94 -17.46 -3.76 -17.38
N HIS A 95 -16.51 -3.80 -18.34
CA HIS A 95 -16.81 -3.61 -19.75
C HIS A 95 -17.69 -4.73 -20.33
N THR A 96 -17.46 -5.99 -19.95
CA THR A 96 -18.28 -7.11 -20.42
C THR A 96 -19.70 -7.11 -19.84
N VAL A 97 -19.88 -6.63 -18.61
CA VAL A 97 -21.21 -6.44 -18.02
C VAL A 97 -21.97 -5.33 -18.73
N THR A 98 -21.34 -4.19 -19.03
CA THR A 98 -21.99 -3.09 -19.75
C THR A 98 -22.43 -3.50 -21.16
N THR A 99 -21.60 -4.22 -21.92
CA THR A 99 -21.96 -4.67 -23.28
C THR A 99 -23.11 -5.68 -23.30
N ASN A 100 -23.27 -6.49 -22.25
CA ASN A 100 -24.37 -7.45 -22.16
C ASN A 100 -25.68 -6.82 -21.69
N GLN A 101 -25.64 -5.65 -21.04
CA GLN A 101 -26.84 -4.90 -20.64
C GLN A 101 -27.38 -4.00 -21.76
N GLU A 102 -26.54 -3.57 -22.71
CA GLU A 102 -26.96 -2.79 -23.89
C GLU A 102 -27.57 -3.65 -25.02
N CYS A 103 -27.54 -4.98 -24.90
CA CYS A 103 -27.99 -5.91 -25.94
C CYS A 103 -29.41 -6.48 -25.68
N ILE A 104 -30.24 -5.80 -24.88
CA ILE A 104 -31.63 -6.19 -24.55
C ILE A 104 -32.61 -5.10 -24.97
#